data_AF-A0A2G8N0I4-F1
#
_entry.id   AF-A0A2G8N0I4-F1
#
_cell.length_a   1.000
_cell.length_b   1.000
_cell.length_c   1.000
_cell.angle_alpha   90.00
_cell.angle_beta   90.00
_cell.angle_gamma   90.00
#
_symmetry.space_group_name_H-M   'P 1'
#
loop_
_entity.id
_entity.type
_entity.pdbx_description
1 polymer ?
#
loop_
_entity_poly.entity_id
_entity_poly.type
_entity_poly.pdbx_seq_one_letter_code
_entity_poly.pdbx_strand_id
1 'polypeptide(L)'
;MLLVDECFRKFVLWLVSLPFFSAGALEASLKELGGMGGVVEDSQYVSAYEFLGCALVQKNSFEQILVFLWGFELELSENPEYLYYFVESIIDHSLVRGDDIEALISAAPDDYKTFLRRRFLPR
;
A
#
# COMPACT_ATOMS: atom_id res chain seq x y z
N MET A 1 -17.81 11.56 7.43
CA MET A 1 -16.39 11.49 7.10
C MET A 1 -15.71 10.89 8.31
N LEU A 2 -15.09 9.72 8.19
CA LEU A 2 -14.34 9.11 9.29
C LEU A 2 -13.12 9.99 9.60
N LEU A 3 -12.64 9.95 10.84
CA LEU A 3 -11.38 10.58 11.19
C LEU A 3 -10.21 9.81 10.54
N VAL A 4 -9.07 10.47 10.33
CA VAL A 4 -7.92 9.87 9.62
C VAL A 4 -7.38 8.64 10.36
N ASP A 5 -7.38 8.67 11.69
CA ASP A 5 -7.01 7.54 12.55
C ASP A 5 -7.99 6.36 12.39
N GLU A 6 -9.30 6.61 12.30
CA GLU A 6 -10.31 5.59 12.05
C GLU A 6 -10.13 4.95 10.66
N CYS A 7 -9.87 5.77 9.63
CA CYS A 7 -9.56 5.30 8.28
C CYS A 7 -8.32 4.40 8.26
N PHE A 8 -7.24 4.83 8.91
CA PHE A 8 -6.01 4.05 8.99
C PHE A 8 -6.22 2.73 9.73
N ARG A 9 -6.89 2.74 10.90
CA ARG A 9 -7.19 1.52 11.66
C ARG A 9 -8.07 0.56 10.85
N LYS A 10 -9.11 1.06 10.18
CA LYS A 10 -9.97 0.26 9.30
C LYS A 10 -9.13 -0.39 8.19
N PHE A 11 -8.25 0.37 7.55
CA PHE A 11 -7.38 -0.15 6.49
C PHE A 11 -6.44 -1.24 6.98
N VAL A 12 -5.78 -1.03 8.13
CA VAL A 12 -4.90 -2.06 8.70
C VAL A 12 -5.68 -3.32 9.06
N LEU A 13 -6.84 -3.20 9.69
CA LEU A 13 -7.69 -4.34 10.01
C LEU A 13 -8.15 -5.09 8.75
N TRP A 14 -8.46 -4.35 7.68
CA TRP A 14 -8.77 -4.93 6.39
C TRP A 14 -7.56 -5.69 5.82
N LEU A 15 -6.35 -5.12 5.80
CA LEU A 15 -5.14 -5.82 5.36
C LEU A 15 -4.89 -7.12 6.14
N VAL A 16 -5.07 -7.11 7.47
CA VAL A 16 -4.93 -8.31 8.31
C VAL A 16 -5.96 -9.39 7.97
N SER A 17 -7.13 -9.02 7.44
CA SER A 17 -8.17 -9.97 7.04
C SER A 17 -7.86 -10.67 5.71
N LEU A 18 -6.89 -10.17 4.95
CA LEU A 18 -6.52 -10.69 3.64
C LEU A 18 -5.39 -11.72 3.71
N PRO A 19 -5.27 -12.64 2.75
CA PRO A 19 -4.22 -13.67 2.74
C PRO A 19 -2.81 -13.14 2.43
N PHE A 20 -2.66 -11.86 2.07
CA PHE A 20 -1.38 -11.24 1.69
C PHE A 20 -0.55 -10.76 2.88
N PHE A 21 -1.16 -10.69 4.07
CA PHE A 21 -0.52 -10.24 5.30
C PHE A 21 -0.85 -11.17 6.46
N SER A 22 0.09 -11.30 7.39
CA SER A 22 -0.23 -11.77 8.74
C SER A 22 -0.23 -10.58 9.70
N ALA A 23 -1.05 -10.63 10.75
CA ALA A 23 -1.11 -9.58 11.76
C ALA A 23 0.27 -9.25 12.35
N GLY A 24 1.09 -10.28 12.63
CA GLY A 24 2.44 -10.10 13.16
C GLY A 24 3.40 -9.48 12.15
N ALA A 25 3.28 -9.80 10.85
CA ALA A 25 4.11 -9.18 9.82
C ALA A 25 3.77 -7.70 9.63
N LEU A 26 2.48 -7.35 9.72
CA LEU A 26 2.02 -5.98 9.60
C LEU A 26 2.46 -5.12 10.79
N GLU A 27 2.33 -5.63 12.02
CA GLU A 27 2.82 -4.89 13.19
C GLU A 27 4.34 -4.72 13.13
N ALA A 28 5.07 -5.74 12.65
CA ALA A 28 6.51 -5.65 12.47
C ALA A 28 6.92 -4.59 11.43
N SER A 29 6.15 -4.40 10.35
CA SER A 29 6.45 -3.36 9.36
C SER A 29 6.22 -1.95 9.88
N LEU A 30 5.38 -1.77 10.89
CA LEU A 30 5.13 -0.47 11.54
C LEU A 30 6.02 -0.21 12.76
N LYS A 31 6.89 -1.15 13.13
CA LYS A 31 7.69 -1.06 14.36
C LYS A 31 8.54 0.21 14.46
N GLU A 32 9.09 0.68 13.33
CA GLU A 32 9.90 1.90 13.28
C GLU A 32 9.09 3.17 13.55
N LEU A 33 7.77 3.10 13.39
CA LEU A 33 6.81 4.18 13.67
C LEU A 33 6.11 4.00 15.04
N GLY A 34 6.65 3.14 15.92
CA GLY A 34 6.03 2.81 17.21
C GLY A 34 4.81 1.89 17.10
N GLY A 35 4.70 1.12 16.01
CA GLY A 35 3.56 0.26 15.74
C GLY A 35 2.30 1.04 15.39
N MET A 36 1.14 0.39 15.40
CA MET A 36 -0.12 1.09 15.12
C MET A 36 -0.41 2.23 16.11
N GLY A 37 0.01 2.08 17.37
CA GLY A 37 -0.15 3.10 18.40
C GLY A 37 0.64 4.38 18.08
N GLY A 38 1.94 4.25 17.82
CA GLY A 38 2.81 5.39 17.50
C GLY A 38 2.39 6.13 16.22
N VAL A 39 1.95 5.41 15.18
CA VAL A 39 1.43 6.04 13.96
C VAL A 39 0.26 6.99 14.25
N VAL A 40 -0.66 6.60 15.15
CA VAL A 40 -1.82 7.43 15.50
C VAL A 40 -1.43 8.57 16.43
N GLU A 41 -0.56 8.31 17.41
CA GLU A 41 -0.09 9.34 18.35
C GLU A 41 0.69 10.45 17.65
N ASP A 42 1.57 10.08 16.71
CA ASP A 42 2.45 11.02 16.00
C ASP A 42 1.90 11.44 14.62
N SER A 43 0.71 10.98 14.24
CA SER A 43 0.05 11.27 12.96
C SER A 43 0.89 10.92 11.71
N GLN A 44 1.69 9.85 11.77
CA GLN A 44 2.63 9.44 10.72
C GLN A 44 1.98 8.56 9.63
N TYR A 45 0.78 8.93 9.18
CA TYR A 45 -0.03 8.07 8.31
C TYR A 45 0.60 7.79 6.95
N VAL A 46 1.14 8.82 6.27
CA VAL A 46 1.76 8.66 4.94
C VAL A 46 2.89 7.63 5.01
N SER A 47 3.83 7.81 5.94
CA SER A 47 4.91 6.86 6.15
C SER A 47 4.37 5.47 6.50
N ALA A 48 3.35 5.36 7.35
CA ALA A 48 2.75 4.07 7.65
C ALA A 48 2.21 3.36 6.39
N TYR A 49 1.51 4.08 5.50
CA TYR A 49 1.06 3.52 4.23
C TYR A 49 2.22 3.09 3.33
N GLU A 50 3.31 3.86 3.26
CA GLU A 50 4.52 3.46 2.53
C GLU A 50 5.17 2.20 3.12
N PHE A 51 5.34 2.12 4.44
CA PHE A 51 5.89 0.94 5.11
C PHE A 51 5.05 -0.32 4.84
N LEU A 52 3.72 -0.18 4.84
CA LEU A 52 2.80 -1.27 4.53
C LEU A 52 2.90 -1.72 3.06
N GLY A 53 3.04 -0.77 2.12
CA GLY A 53 3.21 -1.06 0.70
C GLY A 53 4.52 -1.82 0.44
N CYS A 54 5.62 -1.33 1.01
CA CYS A 54 6.91 -2.02 1.01
C CYS A 54 6.82 -3.44 1.59
N ALA A 55 6.13 -3.59 2.72
CA ALA A 55 5.94 -4.90 3.35
C ALA A 55 5.16 -5.87 2.45
N LEU A 56 4.14 -5.39 1.72
CA LEU A 56 3.43 -6.23 0.73
C LEU A 56 4.41 -6.81 -0.28
N VAL A 57 5.24 -5.95 -0.87
CA VAL A 57 6.23 -6.34 -1.89
C VAL A 57 7.23 -7.34 -1.32
N GLN A 58 7.77 -7.09 -0.13
CA GLN A 58 8.78 -7.97 0.47
C GLN A 58 8.26 -9.37 0.82
N LYS A 59 6.95 -9.54 1.01
CA LYS A 59 6.35 -10.80 1.49
C LYS A 59 5.61 -11.60 0.42
N ASN A 60 5.31 -10.98 -0.72
CA ASN A 60 4.47 -11.57 -1.75
C ASN A 60 5.19 -11.62 -3.11
N SER A 61 4.88 -12.63 -3.91
CA SER A 61 5.37 -12.71 -5.30
C SER A 61 4.76 -11.62 -6.17
N PHE A 62 5.37 -11.37 -7.32
CA PHE A 62 4.83 -10.44 -8.32
C PHE A 62 3.37 -10.76 -8.70
N GLU A 63 3.04 -12.03 -8.92
CA GLU A 63 1.70 -12.48 -9.29
C GLU A 63 0.70 -12.22 -8.16
N GLN A 64 1.10 -12.43 -6.91
CA GLN A 64 0.26 -12.14 -5.75
C GLN A 64 -0.04 -10.64 -5.63
N ILE A 65 0.95 -9.79 -5.92
CA ILE A 65 0.77 -8.33 -5.90
C ILE A 65 -0.18 -7.89 -7.02
N LEU A 66 -0.06 -8.45 -8.22
CA LEU A 66 -1.01 -8.18 -9.31
C LEU A 66 -2.44 -8.57 -8.93
N VAL A 67 -2.61 -9.78 -8.36
CA VAL A 67 -3.92 -10.24 -7.88
C VAL A 67 -4.48 -9.32 -6.80
N PHE A 68 -3.62 -8.83 -5.89
CA PHE A 68 -4.03 -7.88 -4.86
C PHE A 68 -4.50 -6.55 -5.47
N LEU A 69 -3.72 -5.94 -6.37
CA LEU A 69 -4.06 -4.64 -6.97
C LEU A 69 -5.36 -4.72 -7.78
N TRP A 70 -5.52 -5.76 -8.60
CA TRP A 70 -6.76 -5.97 -9.37
C TRP A 70 -7.95 -6.35 -8.50
N GLY A 71 -7.74 -7.19 -7.50
CA GLY A 71 -8.82 -7.75 -6.68
C GLY A 71 -9.47 -6.74 -5.74
N PHE A 72 -8.77 -5.64 -5.43
CA PHE A 72 -9.19 -4.67 -4.41
C PHE A 72 -9.14 -3.22 -4.89
N GLU A 73 -9.37 -2.99 -6.19
CA GLU A 73 -9.36 -1.65 -6.78
C GLU A 73 -10.29 -0.67 -6.04
N LEU A 74 -11.49 -1.12 -5.67
CA LEU A 74 -12.50 -0.28 -5.00
C LEU A 74 -12.03 0.13 -3.60
N GLU A 75 -11.55 -0.82 -2.81
CA GLU A 75 -11.03 -0.58 -1.46
C GLU A 75 -9.80 0.33 -1.49
N LEU A 76 -8.91 0.11 -2.46
CA LEU A 76 -7.74 0.95 -2.68
C LEU A 76 -8.09 2.37 -3.13
N SER A 77 -9.32 2.61 -3.62
CA SER A 77 -9.80 3.92 -4.06
C SER A 77 -10.62 4.68 -3.01
N GLU A 78 -10.96 4.06 -1.86
CA GLU A 78 -11.85 4.68 -0.86
C GLU A 78 -11.29 5.98 -0.25
N ASN A 79 -9.97 6.08 -0.12
CA ASN A 79 -9.29 7.23 0.49
C ASN A 79 -8.01 7.60 -0.28
N PRO A 80 -8.16 8.24 -1.44
CA PRO A 80 -7.05 8.42 -2.39
C PRO A 80 -5.93 9.33 -1.88
N GLU A 81 -6.21 10.20 -0.90
CA GLU A 81 -5.20 11.07 -0.29
C GLU A 81 -4.08 10.26 0.39
N TYR A 82 -4.41 9.11 0.96
CA TYR A 82 -3.46 8.28 1.70
C TYR A 82 -3.14 6.96 1.00
N LEU A 83 -4.14 6.31 0.40
CA LEU A 83 -3.97 5.02 -0.27
C LEU A 83 -3.12 5.10 -1.53
N TYR A 84 -3.03 6.29 -2.13
CA TYR A 84 -2.05 6.54 -3.19
C TYR A 84 -0.63 6.21 -2.73
N TYR A 85 -0.20 6.61 -1.52
CA TYR A 85 1.16 6.36 -1.04
C TYR A 85 1.44 4.88 -0.77
N PHE A 86 0.42 4.12 -0.37
CA PHE A 86 0.52 2.67 -0.26
C PHE A 86 0.73 2.02 -1.64
N VAL A 87 -0.06 2.40 -2.65
CA VAL A 87 0.07 1.89 -4.02
C VAL A 87 1.39 2.35 -4.66
N GLU A 88 1.75 3.63 -4.51
CA GLU A 88 3.00 4.18 -5.01
C GLU A 88 4.21 3.42 -4.44
N SER A 89 4.21 3.16 -3.13
CA SER A 89 5.26 2.37 -2.48
C SER A 89 5.33 0.94 -3.02
N ILE A 90 4.19 0.30 -3.31
CA ILE A 90 4.19 -1.01 -3.98
C ILE A 90 4.93 -0.93 -5.31
N ILE A 91 4.62 0.06 -6.16
CA ILE A 91 5.28 0.23 -7.47
C ILE A 91 6.77 0.51 -7.30
N ASP A 92 7.15 1.43 -6.42
CA ASP A 92 8.54 1.84 -6.19
C ASP A 92 9.41 0.67 -5.69
N HIS A 93 8.94 -0.08 -4.70
CA HIS A 93 9.69 -1.23 -4.20
C HIS A 93 9.70 -2.42 -5.18
N SER A 94 8.66 -2.57 -6.01
CA SER A 94 8.63 -3.58 -7.06
C SER A 94 9.62 -3.24 -8.19
N LEU A 95 9.76 -1.94 -8.52
CA LEU A 95 10.79 -1.46 -9.45
C LEU A 95 12.20 -1.82 -8.96
N VAL A 96 12.49 -1.56 -7.67
CA VAL A 96 13.79 -1.91 -7.06
C VAL A 96 14.03 -3.42 -7.09
N ARG A 97 12.97 -4.22 -6.95
CA ARG A 97 13.04 -5.69 -7.05
C ARG A 97 13.22 -6.20 -8.48
N GLY A 98 13.02 -5.36 -9.49
CA GLY A 98 13.14 -5.70 -10.91
C GLY A 98 11.88 -6.29 -11.54
N ASP A 99 10.71 -6.02 -10.94
CA ASP A 99 9.42 -6.47 -11.47
C ASP A 99 8.94 -5.65 -12.67
N ASP A 100 7.96 -6.19 -13.40
CA ASP A 100 7.27 -5.48 -14.47
C ASP A 100 6.31 -4.42 -13.90
N ILE A 101 6.84 -3.20 -13.79
CA ILE A 101 6.12 -2.00 -13.38
C ILE A 101 4.97 -1.61 -14.32
N GLU A 102 5.05 -1.88 -15.63
CA GLU A 102 3.95 -1.53 -16.55
C GLU A 102 2.71 -2.38 -16.26
N ALA A 103 2.91 -3.66 -15.97
CA ALA A 103 1.86 -4.56 -15.54
C ALA A 103 1.25 -4.12 -14.20
N LEU A 104 2.08 -3.78 -13.20
CA LEU A 104 1.59 -3.31 -11.89
C LEU A 104 0.83 -1.99 -11.98
N ILE A 105 1.32 -1.02 -12.77
CA ILE A 105 0.61 0.24 -12.99
C ILE A 105 -0.71 0.00 -13.72
N SER A 106 -0.75 -0.94 -14.65
CA SER A 106 -2.01 -1.30 -15.33
C SER A 106 -3.01 -1.99 -14.38
N ALA A 107 -2.52 -2.61 -13.31
CA ALA A 107 -3.32 -3.24 -12.26
C ALA A 107 -3.71 -2.33 -11.10
N ALA A 108 -3.04 -1.21 -10.91
CA ALA A 108 -3.38 -0.21 -9.91
C ALA A 108 -4.78 0.40 -10.15
N PRO A 109 -5.39 1.06 -9.16
CA PRO A 109 -6.63 1.81 -9.35
C PRO A 109 -6.55 2.85 -10.47
N ASP A 110 -7.63 2.98 -11.25
CA ASP A 110 -7.70 3.87 -12.42
C ASP A 110 -7.28 5.32 -12.12
N ASP A 111 -7.71 5.87 -10.98
CA ASP A 111 -7.42 7.23 -10.55
C ASP A 111 -5.92 7.48 -10.32
N TYR A 112 -5.12 6.43 -10.10
CA TYR A 112 -3.69 6.53 -9.83
C TYR A 112 -2.85 6.33 -11.09
N LYS A 113 -3.36 5.63 -12.11
CA LYS A 113 -2.57 5.20 -13.28
C LYS A 113 -1.85 6.35 -13.96
N THR A 114 -2.53 7.48 -14.17
CA THR A 114 -1.93 8.65 -14.82
C THR A 114 -0.74 9.20 -14.04
N PHE A 115 -0.86 9.29 -12.71
CA PHE A 115 0.22 9.78 -11.84
C PHE A 115 1.38 8.78 -11.77
N LEU A 116 1.06 7.49 -11.59
CA LEU A 116 2.06 6.41 -11.54
C LEU A 116 2.84 6.31 -12.85
N ARG A 117 2.17 6.33 -14.02
CA ARG A 117 2.84 6.33 -15.33
C ARG A 117 3.80 7.50 -15.47
N ARG A 118 3.34 8.70 -15.13
CA ARG A 118 4.17 9.91 -15.20
C ARG A 118 5.41 9.85 -14.30
N ARG A 119 5.31 9.16 -13.15
CA ARG A 119 6.38 9.05 -12.18
C ARG A 119 7.40 7.96 -12.55
N PHE A 120 6.93 6.78 -12.94
CA PHE A 120 7.78 5.59 -13.02
C PHE A 120 8.14 5.17 -14.44
N LEU A 121 7.39 5.59 -15.46
CA LEU A 121 7.70 5.23 -16.85
C LEU A 121 8.49 6.36 -17.54
N PRO A 122 9.53 6.00 -18.32
CA PRO A 122 10.25 6.98 -19.12
C PRO A 122 9.32 7.64 -20.17
N ARG A 123 9.63 8.90 -20.49
CA ARG A 123 8.90 9.66 -21.52
C ARG A 123 9.39 9.34 -22.92
#